data_AF-A0A2N5CX42-F1
#
_entry.id   AF-A0A2N5CX42-F1
#
_cell.length_a   1.000
_cell.length_b   1.000
_cell.length_c   1.000
_cell.angle_alpha   90.00
_cell.angle_beta   90.00
_cell.angle_gamma   90.00
#
_symmetry.space_group_name_H-M   'P 1'
#
loop_
_entity.id
_entity.type
_entity.pdbx_description
1 polymer ?
#
loop_
_entity_poly.entity_id
_entity_poly.type
_entity_poly.pdbx_seq_one_letter_code
_entity_poly.pdbx_strand_id
1 'polypeptide(L)' 'MRWAIALSAGAWILIGAVVVTLHGRPAPVAAPAAVERVQGDAALARCRDLGEAAAGDPACRAAWADARARFFGEARP' A
#
# COMPACT_ATOMS: atom_id res chain seq x y z
N MET A 1 -11.46 28.61 -25.06
CA MET A 1 -10.88 27.30 -24.62
C MET A 1 -10.28 27.35 -23.21
N ARG A 2 -9.34 28.27 -22.91
CA ARG A 2 -8.71 28.39 -21.56
C ARG A 2 -9.71 28.61 -20.41
N TRP A 3 -10.79 29.37 -20.66
CA TRP A 3 -11.86 29.59 -19.68
C TRP A 3 -12.70 28.34 -19.40
N ALA A 4 -12.98 27.53 -20.42
CA ALA A 4 -13.72 26.27 -20.24
C ALA A 4 -12.91 25.25 -19.42
N ILE A 5 -11.57 25.24 -19.58
CA ILE A 5 -10.65 24.40 -18.80
C ILE A 5 -10.57 24.87 -17.34
N ALA A 6 -10.56 26.18 -17.10
CA ALA A 6 -10.57 26.72 -15.74
C ALA A 6 -11.88 26.38 -15.00
N LEU A 7 -13.02 26.46 -15.70
CA LEU A 7 -14.32 26.09 -15.14
C LEU A 7 -14.43 24.58 -14.84
N SER A 8 -13.94 23.72 -15.73
CA SER A 8 -13.95 22.27 -15.48
C SER A 8 -13.04 21.87 -14.32
N ALA A 9 -11.83 22.44 -14.25
CA ALA A 9 -10.91 22.19 -13.14
C ALA A 9 -11.50 22.66 -11.80
N GLY A 10 -12.11 23.85 -11.76
CA GLY A 10 -12.78 24.36 -10.58
C GLY A 10 -13.93 23.47 -10.11
N ALA A 11 -14.75 22.98 -11.04
CA ALA A 11 -15.84 22.05 -10.74
C ALA A 11 -15.33 20.74 -10.11
N TRP A 12 -14.27 20.15 -10.65
CA TRP A 12 -13.68 18.92 -10.11
C TRP A 12 -13.09 19.11 -8.70
N ILE A 13 -12.41 20.24 -8.46
CA ILE A 13 -11.86 20.57 -7.13
C ILE A 13 -12.99 20.70 -6.09
N LEU A 14 -14.09 21.37 -6.45
CA LEU A 14 -15.25 21.52 -5.57
C LEU A 14 -15.92 20.18 -5.25
N ILE A 15 -16.09 19.31 -6.24
CA ILE A 15 -16.63 17.96 -6.04
C ILE A 15 -15.75 17.17 -5.07
N GLY A 16 -14.43 17.18 -5.26
CA GLY A 16 -13.48 16.52 -4.36
C GLY A 16 -13.57 17.03 -2.93
N ALA A 17 -13.67 18.35 -2.74
CA ALA A 17 -13.82 18.96 -1.41
C ALA A 17 -15.12 18.55 -0.71
N VAL A 18 -16.24 18.46 -1.45
CA VAL A 18 -17.52 18.00 -0.89
C VAL A 18 -17.47 16.53 -0.49
N VAL A 19 -16.86 15.67 -1.31
CA VAL A 19 -16.68 14.24 -0.98
C VAL A 19 -15.85 14.07 0.28
N VAL A 20 -14.75 14.82 0.42
CA VAL A 20 -13.89 14.76 1.61
C VAL A 20 -14.61 15.28 2.85
N THR A 21 -15.41 16.34 2.75
CA THR A 21 -16.15 16.86 3.92
C THR A 21 -17.29 15.94 4.36
N LEU A 22 -17.94 15.25 3.42
CA LEU A 22 -19.02 14.30 3.72
C LEU A 22 -18.50 12.94 4.23
N HIS A 23 -17.43 12.42 3.65
CA HIS A 23 -16.90 11.08 3.96
C HIS A 23 -15.64 11.08 4.82
N GLY A 24 -15.00 12.23 5.03
CA GLY A 24 -13.75 12.34 5.77
C GLY A 24 -13.91 12.37 7.28
N ARG A 25 -15.11 12.12 7.83
CA ARG A 25 -15.22 11.87 9.27
C ARG A 25 -14.54 10.52 9.55
N PRO A 26 -13.43 10.49 10.30
CA PRO A 26 -12.83 9.23 10.66
C PRO A 26 -13.86 8.47 11.49
N ALA A 27 -14.38 7.37 10.94
CA ALA A 27 -15.06 6.38 11.76
C ALA A 27 -14.09 6.01 12.89
N PRO A 28 -14.57 5.83 14.14
CA PRO A 28 -13.70 5.34 15.20
C PRO A 28 -13.12 4.02 14.71
N VAL A 29 -11.82 4.05 14.40
CA VAL A 29 -11.08 2.85 14.02
C VAL A 29 -11.15 1.96 15.25
N ALA A 30 -12.00 0.95 15.21
CA ALA A 30 -11.97 -0.13 16.18
C ALA A 30 -10.50 -0.57 16.24
N ALA A 31 -9.90 -0.53 17.44
CA ALA A 31 -8.52 -0.93 17.63
C ALA A 31 -8.35 -2.27 16.90
N PRO A 32 -7.39 -2.39 15.97
CA PRO A 32 -7.22 -3.64 15.24
C PRO A 32 -7.08 -4.72 16.30
N ALA A 33 -7.99 -5.70 16.29
CA ALA A 33 -7.83 -6.91 17.08
C ALA A 33 -6.39 -7.35 16.89
N ALA A 34 -5.67 -7.65 17.97
CA ALA A 34 -4.27 -8.01 17.91
C ALA A 34 -4.12 -9.15 16.91
N VAL A 35 -3.79 -8.82 15.66
CA VAL A 35 -3.44 -9.79 14.65
C VAL A 35 -2.16 -10.35 15.22
N GLU A 36 -2.19 -11.62 15.61
CA GLU A 36 -0.98 -12.35 15.91
C GLU A 36 -0.02 -12.02 14.77
N ARG A 37 1.01 -11.23 15.08
CA ARG A 37 2.01 -10.89 14.08
C ARG A 37 2.67 -12.22 13.80
N VAL A 38 2.18 -12.93 12.79
CA VAL A 38 2.93 -13.99 12.13
C VAL A 38 4.30 -13.39 11.97
N GLN A 39 5.27 -13.91 12.71
CA GLN A 39 6.61 -13.32 12.80
C GLN A 39 7.05 -13.08 11.36
N GLY A 40 7.03 -11.81 10.96
CA GLY A 40 7.22 -11.44 9.57
C GLY A 40 8.58 -11.99 9.17
N ASP A 41 8.63 -12.64 8.01
CA ASP A 41 9.83 -13.30 7.55
C ASP A 41 11.03 -12.36 7.70
N ALA A 42 11.99 -12.72 8.56
CA ALA A 42 13.09 -11.83 8.95
C ALA A 42 13.88 -11.36 7.71
N ALA A 43 13.91 -12.20 6.67
CA ALA A 43 14.47 -11.86 5.38
C ALA A 43 13.68 -10.74 4.67
N LEU A 44 12.35 -10.79 4.66
CA LEU A 44 11.50 -9.73 4.09
C LEU A 44 11.63 -8.43 4.89
N ALA A 45 11.74 -8.50 6.22
CA ALA A 45 11.96 -7.33 7.05
C ALA A 45 13.29 -6.64 6.69
N ARG A 46 14.39 -7.40 6.63
CA ARG A 46 15.69 -6.91 6.18
C ARG A 46 15.62 -6.27 4.80
N CYS A 47 14.96 -6.93 3.85
CA CYS A 47 14.86 -6.44 2.47
C CYS A 47 14.02 -5.18 2.34
N ARG A 48 12.99 -5.03 3.18
CA ARG A 48 12.20 -3.80 3.27
C ARG A 48 13.03 -2.64 3.83
N ASP A 49 13.84 -2.89 4.86
CA ASP A 49 14.68 -1.86 5.49
C ASP A 49 15.81 -1.39 4.56
N LEU A 50 16.25 -2.24 3.62
CA LEU A 50 17.23 -1.87 2.58
C LEU A 50 16.65 -0.96 1.48
N GLY A 51 15.32 -0.92 1.29
CA GLY A 51 14.67 -0.11 0.26
C GLY A 51 15.19 -0.41 -1.16
N GLU A 52 15.53 0.62 -1.94
CA GLU A 52 15.99 0.49 -3.33
C GLU A 52 17.27 -0.37 -3.47
N ALA A 53 18.13 -0.40 -2.43
CA ALA A 53 19.33 -1.23 -2.46
C ALA A 53 19.01 -2.74 -2.54
N ALA A 54 17.80 -3.15 -2.13
CA ALA A 54 17.35 -4.53 -2.22
C ALA A 54 17.07 -4.99 -3.67
N ALA A 55 16.88 -4.08 -4.62
CA ALA A 55 16.56 -4.43 -6.01
C ALA A 55 17.67 -5.25 -6.68
N GLY A 56 18.94 -4.95 -6.34
CA GLY A 56 20.11 -5.68 -6.81
C GLY A 56 20.49 -6.91 -5.99
N ASP A 57 19.94 -7.07 -4.78
CA ASP A 57 20.29 -8.17 -3.88
C ASP A 57 19.59 -9.47 -4.31
N PRO A 58 20.34 -10.51 -4.75
CA PRO A 58 19.76 -11.79 -5.13
C PRO A 58 19.03 -12.49 -3.98
N ALA A 59 19.47 -12.32 -2.73
CA ALA A 59 18.81 -12.89 -1.56
C ALA A 59 17.45 -12.23 -1.32
N CYS A 60 17.34 -10.92 -1.55
CA CYS A 60 16.05 -10.23 -1.45
C CYS A 60 15.08 -10.63 -2.56
N ARG A 61 15.56 -10.79 -3.79
CA ARG A 61 14.71 -11.29 -4.89
C ARG A 61 14.17 -12.70 -4.60
N ALA A 62 15.01 -13.59 -4.07
CA ALA A 62 14.59 -14.93 -3.69
C ALA A 62 13.56 -14.92 -2.55
N ALA A 63 13.80 -14.15 -1.49
CA ALA A 63 12.87 -14.03 -0.36
C ALA A 63 11.49 -13.51 -0.78
N TRP A 64 11.44 -12.52 -1.69
CA TRP A 64 10.18 -12.01 -2.22
C TRP A 64 9.46 -12.99 -3.15
N ALA A 65 10.20 -13.76 -3.94
CA ALA A 65 9.62 -14.80 -4.79
C ALA A 65 8.97 -15.90 -3.95
N ASP A 66 9.68 -16.38 -2.93
CA ASP A 66 9.19 -17.41 -2.01
C ASP A 66 7.97 -16.92 -1.20
N ALA A 67 8.01 -15.69 -0.68
CA ALA A 67 6.88 -15.10 0.02
C ALA A 67 5.64 -14.97 -0.87
N ARG A 68 5.81 -14.60 -2.14
CA ARG A 68 4.72 -14.58 -3.12
C ARG A 68 4.18 -15.98 -3.38
N ALA A 69 5.05 -16.96 -3.61
CA ALA A 69 4.64 -18.34 -3.85
C ALA A 69 3.83 -18.88 -2.66
N ARG A 70 4.27 -18.63 -1.42
CA ARG A 70 3.52 -18.99 -0.21
C ARG A 70 2.16 -18.31 -0.14
N PHE A 71 2.09 -17.03 -0.48
CA PHE A 71 0.84 -16.27 -0.49
C PHE A 71 -0.18 -16.84 -1.50
N PHE A 72 0.27 -17.27 -2.67
CA PHE A 72 -0.58 -17.87 -3.70
C PHE A 72 -0.79 -19.39 -3.55
N GLY A 73 -0.18 -20.03 -2.53
CA GLY A 73 -0.26 -21.47 -2.33
C GLY A 73 0.56 -22.29 -3.35
N GLU A 74 1.49 -21.64 -4.06
CA GLU A 74 2.38 -22.25 -5.06
C GLU A 74 3.73 -22.70 -4.46
N ALA A 75 3.97 -22.38 -3.19
CA ALA A 75 5.18 -22.82 -2.50
C ALA A 75 5.20 -24.35 -2.40
N ARG A 76 6.22 -24.97 -3.01
CA ARG A 76 6.50 -26.40 -2.84
C ARG A 76 6.96 -26.60 -1.37
N PRO A 77 6.41 -27.60 -0.66
CA PRO A 77 6.80 -27.87 0.74
C PRO A 77 8.27 -28.23 0.88
#